data_AF-A0A2R7K4V9-F1
#
_entry.id   AF-A0A2R7K4V9-F1
#
_cell.length_a   1.000
_cell.length_b   1.000
_cell.length_c   1.000
_cell.angle_alpha   90.00
_cell.angle_beta   90.00
_cell.angle_gamma   90.00
#
_symmetry.space_group_name_H-M   'P 1'
#
loop_
_entity.id
_entity.type
_entity.pdbx_description
1 polymer ?
#
loop_
_entity_poly.entity_id
_entity_poly.type
_entity_poly.pdbx_seq_one_letter_code
_entity_poly.pdbx_strand_id
1 'polypeptide(L)'
;MLNQKIGLPPANFDYKGKTYTAKSFAADVLKFNPKDYVSITSFTHHPFYESFILEAPDNFANGSFYNIPLDEMLSLTKSALKNGYTIMWDADVSNSDFQQKKGYAMLFENKQDGKQPSLNPNIKERSYSQELRQQLYENLTTEDDHLMHLIGLDQTPEGKILFKVKNSWGEVGPFKGYIEVSEPYFAINTVSLVVPKAALSKELLKKLNL
;
A
#
# COMPACT_ATOMS: atom_id res chain seq x y z
N MET A 1 13.62 21.72 -20.21
CA MET A 1 12.20 21.95 -19.82
C MET A 1 11.96 21.68 -18.33
N LEU A 2 12.32 20.51 -17.78
CA LEU A 2 12.10 20.19 -16.35
C LEU A 2 12.83 21.14 -15.39
N ASN A 3 14.14 21.34 -15.55
CA ASN A 3 14.92 22.20 -14.66
C ASN A 3 14.40 23.65 -14.56
N GLN A 4 13.72 24.14 -15.59
CA GLN A 4 13.11 25.48 -15.59
C GLN A 4 11.82 25.55 -14.76
N LYS A 5 11.15 24.41 -14.56
CA LYS A 5 9.87 24.31 -13.84
C LYS A 5 10.06 23.95 -12.37
N ILE A 6 11.01 23.06 -12.07
CA ILE A 6 11.22 22.51 -10.72
C ILE A 6 12.59 22.81 -10.12
N GLY A 7 13.45 23.54 -10.84
CA GLY A 7 14.79 23.89 -10.40
C GLY A 7 15.87 22.88 -10.80
N LEU A 8 17.13 23.30 -10.67
CA LEU A 8 18.30 22.44 -10.85
C LEU A 8 18.56 21.67 -9.55
N PRO A 9 18.67 20.33 -9.59
CA PRO A 9 19.03 19.57 -8.39
C PRO A 9 20.46 19.94 -7.95
N PRO A 10 20.68 20.26 -6.67
CA PRO A 10 22.00 20.62 -6.18
C PRO A 10 22.94 19.42 -6.27
N ALA A 11 24.14 19.64 -6.83
CA ALA A 11 25.19 18.61 -6.83
C ALA A 11 25.65 18.27 -5.40
N ASN A 12 25.69 19.29 -4.54
CA ASN A 12 26.02 19.19 -3.13
C ASN A 12 25.13 20.12 -2.29
N PHE A 13 24.91 19.76 -1.03
CA PHE A 13 24.19 20.59 -0.05
C PHE A 13 24.72 20.38 1.36
N ASP A 14 24.54 21.37 2.21
CA ASP A 14 24.94 21.30 3.62
C ASP A 14 23.79 20.83 4.51
N TYR A 15 24.08 19.88 5.39
CA TYR A 15 23.16 19.43 6.42
C TYR A 15 23.91 19.22 7.73
N LYS A 16 23.50 19.93 8.78
CA LYS A 16 24.12 19.88 10.12
C LYS A 16 25.65 20.05 10.09
N GLY A 17 26.15 21.01 9.29
CA GLY A 17 27.57 21.36 9.22
C GLY A 17 28.45 20.39 8.42
N LYS A 18 27.86 19.47 7.65
CA LYS A 18 28.58 18.59 6.72
C LYS A 18 27.97 18.72 5.32
N THR A 19 28.82 18.69 4.30
CA THR A 19 28.43 18.72 2.89
C THR A 19 28.16 17.30 2.38
N TYR A 20 27.05 17.11 1.67
CA TYR A 20 26.64 15.82 1.10
C TYR A 20 26.28 15.95 -0.38
N THR A 21 26.40 14.83 -1.09
CA THR A 21 25.65 14.57 -2.34
C THR A 21 24.33 13.89 -1.98
N ALA A 22 23.36 13.83 -2.91
CA ALA A 22 22.13 13.06 -2.69
C ALA A 22 22.41 11.58 -2.36
N LYS A 23 23.43 10.98 -3.01
CA LYS A 23 23.82 9.58 -2.79
C LYS A 23 24.43 9.36 -1.40
N SER A 24 25.36 10.22 -0.97
CA SER A 24 25.95 10.10 0.37
C SER A 24 24.95 10.43 1.46
N PHE A 25 24.03 11.38 1.24
CA PHE A 25 22.97 11.66 2.21
C PHE A 25 22.03 10.46 2.43
N ALA A 26 21.60 9.80 1.34
CA ALA A 26 20.77 8.60 1.42
C ALA A 26 21.46 7.47 2.20
N ALA A 27 22.75 7.23 1.92
CA ALA A 27 23.52 6.18 2.59
C ALA A 27 23.90 6.52 4.03
N ASP A 28 24.38 7.75 4.29
CA ASP A 28 25.03 8.11 5.54
C ASP A 28 24.08 8.70 6.57
N VAL A 29 23.05 9.43 6.12
CA VAL A 29 22.08 10.11 7.01
C VAL A 29 20.80 9.31 7.11
N LEU A 30 20.21 8.93 5.97
CA LEU A 30 18.95 8.17 5.96
C LEU A 30 19.16 6.67 6.22
N LYS A 31 20.40 6.17 6.07
CA LYS A 31 20.74 4.75 6.16
C LYS A 31 19.86 3.88 5.24
N PHE A 32 19.49 4.43 4.09
CA PHE A 32 18.60 3.77 3.14
C PHE A 32 19.39 2.86 2.20
N ASN A 33 18.93 1.63 2.06
CA ASN A 33 19.40 0.68 1.06
C ASN A 33 18.19 0.04 0.36
N PRO A 34 18.02 0.21 -0.96
CA PRO A 34 16.87 -0.35 -1.67
C PRO A 34 16.82 -1.88 -1.62
N LYS A 35 17.96 -2.56 -1.39
CA LYS A 35 18.02 -4.02 -1.28
C LYS A 35 17.37 -4.58 -0.01
N ASP A 36 17.06 -3.71 0.96
CA ASP A 36 16.42 -4.10 2.22
C ASP A 36 14.90 -4.21 2.08
N TYR A 37 14.35 -3.91 0.90
CA TYR A 37 12.92 -3.93 0.61
C TYR A 37 12.60 -4.94 -0.50
N VAL A 38 11.34 -5.37 -0.55
CA VAL A 38 10.80 -6.23 -1.59
C VAL A 38 9.46 -5.68 -2.04
N SER A 39 9.17 -5.81 -3.33
CA SER A 39 7.84 -5.55 -3.86
C SER A 39 7.02 -6.84 -3.87
N ILE A 40 5.80 -6.79 -3.34
CA ILE A 40 4.86 -7.91 -3.22
C ILE A 40 3.59 -7.57 -4.00
N THR A 41 3.00 -8.57 -4.65
CA THR A 41 1.65 -8.52 -5.21
C THR A 41 0.95 -9.88 -5.04
N SER A 42 -0.29 -10.00 -5.51
CA SER A 42 -1.12 -11.20 -5.35
C SER A 42 -2.11 -11.33 -6.50
N PHE A 43 -1.75 -12.11 -7.52
CA PHE A 43 -2.57 -12.39 -8.70
C PHE A 43 -2.37 -13.83 -9.18
N THR A 44 -3.29 -14.36 -9.99
CA THR A 44 -3.30 -15.76 -10.42
C THR A 44 -2.92 -15.98 -11.88
N HIS A 45 -2.72 -14.90 -12.66
CA HIS A 45 -2.24 -15.01 -14.05
C HIS A 45 -0.74 -15.33 -14.14
N HIS A 46 -0.02 -15.27 -13.01
CA HIS A 46 1.34 -15.77 -12.85
C HIS A 46 1.43 -16.74 -11.66
N PRO A 47 2.40 -17.67 -11.63
CA PRO A 47 2.59 -18.58 -10.50
C PRO A 47 2.84 -17.84 -9.18
N PHE A 48 2.35 -18.40 -8.08
CA PHE A 48 2.73 -17.94 -6.75
C PHE A 48 4.18 -18.32 -6.43
N TYR A 49 4.80 -17.49 -5.59
CA TYR A 49 6.18 -17.56 -5.12
C TYR A 49 7.24 -17.34 -6.21
N GLU A 50 6.81 -16.92 -7.39
CA GLU A 50 7.67 -16.40 -8.45
C GLU A 50 7.55 -14.88 -8.53
N SER A 51 8.52 -14.26 -9.22
CA SER A 51 8.49 -12.84 -9.50
C SER A 51 8.11 -12.58 -10.95
N PHE A 52 7.24 -11.61 -11.21
CA PHE A 52 6.87 -11.20 -12.57
C PHE A 52 6.89 -9.67 -12.68
N ILE A 53 6.84 -9.16 -13.92
CA ILE A 53 6.68 -7.72 -14.16
C ILE A 53 5.19 -7.41 -14.05
N LEU A 54 4.80 -6.64 -13.04
CA LEU A 54 3.40 -6.27 -12.86
C LEU A 54 2.95 -5.39 -14.03
N GLU A 55 1.88 -5.81 -14.70
CA GLU A 55 1.34 -5.16 -15.88
C GLU A 55 0.50 -3.92 -15.51
N ALA A 56 1.15 -2.87 -15.03
CA ALA A 56 0.54 -1.57 -14.75
C ALA A 56 1.13 -0.49 -15.67
N PRO A 57 0.34 0.47 -16.19
CA PRO A 57 0.84 1.54 -17.05
C PRO A 57 1.99 2.35 -16.44
N ASP A 58 1.94 2.59 -15.14
CA ASP A 58 2.95 3.35 -14.41
C ASP A 58 4.21 2.54 -14.07
N ASN A 59 4.18 1.19 -14.25
CA ASN A 59 5.36 0.33 -14.12
C ASN A 59 6.23 0.30 -15.40
N PHE A 60 6.43 1.46 -16.04
CA PHE A 60 7.18 1.60 -17.30
C PHE A 60 8.66 1.19 -17.18
N ALA A 61 9.19 1.11 -15.96
CA ALA A 61 10.55 0.66 -15.68
C ALA A 61 10.67 -0.87 -15.58
N ASN A 62 9.57 -1.61 -15.79
CA ASN A 62 9.50 -3.08 -15.68
C ASN A 62 9.97 -3.60 -14.31
N GLY A 63 9.51 -2.95 -13.24
CA GLY A 63 9.73 -3.41 -11.87
C GLY A 63 9.13 -4.80 -11.65
N SER A 64 9.87 -5.66 -10.95
CA SER A 64 9.45 -7.02 -10.65
C SER A 64 8.87 -7.15 -9.24
N PHE A 65 7.79 -7.91 -9.12
CA PHE A 65 7.03 -8.10 -7.88
C PHE A 65 6.95 -9.60 -7.58
N TYR A 66 7.23 -9.98 -6.32
CA TYR A 66 7.00 -11.34 -5.86
C TYR A 66 5.50 -11.56 -5.68
N ASN A 67 4.99 -12.62 -6.29
CA ASN A 67 3.59 -12.97 -6.27
C ASN A 67 3.31 -13.92 -5.10
N ILE A 68 2.34 -13.63 -4.24
CA ILE A 68 1.95 -14.51 -3.13
C ILE A 68 0.43 -14.65 -3.04
N PRO A 69 -0.09 -15.70 -2.39
CA PRO A 69 -1.54 -15.82 -2.17
C PRO A 69 -2.10 -14.65 -1.35
N LEU A 70 -3.33 -14.24 -1.64
CA LEU A 70 -4.02 -13.10 -1.00
C LEU A 70 -4.02 -13.19 0.54
N ASP A 71 -4.27 -14.39 1.08
CA ASP A 71 -4.27 -14.61 2.53
C ASP A 71 -2.86 -14.44 3.14
N GLU A 72 -1.80 -14.83 2.41
CA GLU A 72 -0.41 -14.58 2.84
C GLU A 72 -0.08 -13.09 2.76
N MET A 73 -0.57 -12.36 1.75
CA MET A 73 -0.41 -10.90 1.64
C MET A 73 -1.10 -10.16 2.80
N LEU A 74 -2.31 -10.56 3.16
CA LEU A 74 -3.03 -10.04 4.33
C LEU A 74 -2.28 -10.33 5.64
N SER A 75 -1.84 -11.57 5.82
CA SER A 75 -1.11 -12.01 7.01
C SER A 75 0.25 -11.30 7.16
N LEU A 76 1.00 -11.17 6.07
CA LEU A 76 2.25 -10.41 5.99
C LEU A 76 2.01 -8.97 6.43
N THR A 77 1.02 -8.30 5.83
CA THR A 77 0.74 -6.89 6.09
C THR A 77 0.39 -6.67 7.56
N LYS A 78 -0.52 -7.47 8.12
CA LYS A 78 -0.90 -7.39 9.53
C LYS A 78 0.28 -7.66 10.47
N SER A 79 1.09 -8.67 10.17
CA SER A 79 2.22 -9.06 11.02
C SER A 79 3.33 -8.00 11.00
N ALA A 80 3.64 -7.46 9.83
CA ALA A 80 4.61 -6.38 9.66
C ALA A 80 4.21 -5.14 10.49
N LEU A 81 2.95 -4.71 10.38
CA LEU A 81 2.43 -3.56 11.14
C LEU A 81 2.44 -3.81 12.65
N LYS A 82 2.07 -5.01 13.10
CA LYS A 82 2.16 -5.40 14.53
C LYS A 82 3.59 -5.39 15.06
N ASN A 83 4.56 -5.69 14.21
CA ASN A 83 5.99 -5.71 14.56
C ASN A 83 6.66 -4.34 14.41
N GLY A 84 5.90 -3.26 14.18
CA GLY A 84 6.41 -1.89 14.11
C GLY A 84 7.02 -1.51 12.76
N TYR A 85 6.89 -2.36 11.73
CA TYR A 85 7.22 -1.98 10.37
C TYR A 85 6.05 -1.20 9.74
N THR A 86 6.36 -0.40 8.72
CA THR A 86 5.37 0.29 7.90
C THR A 86 5.55 -0.14 6.44
N ILE A 87 4.51 0.00 5.62
CA ILE A 87 4.46 -0.56 4.27
C ILE A 87 4.00 0.51 3.29
N MET A 88 4.68 0.63 2.15
CA MET A 88 4.14 1.42 1.03
C MET A 88 3.03 0.60 0.38
N TRP A 89 1.86 1.21 0.23
CA TRP A 89 0.65 0.55 -0.22
C TRP A 89 0.13 1.27 -1.44
N ASP A 90 0.15 0.56 -2.55
CA ASP A 90 -0.39 1.01 -3.81
C ASP A 90 -1.73 0.29 -4.05
N ALA A 91 -2.76 1.07 -4.38
CA ALA A 91 -4.14 0.62 -4.46
C ALA A 91 -4.99 1.48 -5.37
N ASP A 92 -6.08 0.89 -5.87
CA ASP A 92 -7.18 1.61 -6.51
C ASP A 92 -7.97 2.39 -5.48
N VAL A 93 -8.01 3.72 -5.62
CA VAL A 93 -8.83 4.62 -4.79
C VAL A 93 -9.93 5.34 -5.57
N SER A 94 -9.99 5.22 -6.89
CA SER A 94 -10.97 5.87 -7.77
C SER A 94 -12.34 5.19 -7.77
N ASN A 95 -12.84 4.85 -6.57
CA ASN A 95 -14.09 4.15 -6.39
C ASN A 95 -14.94 4.75 -5.26
N SER A 96 -16.25 4.49 -5.30
CA SER A 96 -17.22 5.00 -4.31
C SER A 96 -17.02 4.50 -2.87
N ASP A 97 -16.18 3.47 -2.72
CA ASP A 97 -15.89 2.79 -1.47
C ASP A 97 -14.71 3.46 -0.74
N PHE A 98 -13.89 4.28 -1.42
CA PHE A 98 -12.86 5.14 -0.84
C PHE A 98 -13.45 6.50 -0.40
N GLN A 99 -13.61 6.72 0.90
CA GLN A 99 -14.26 7.92 1.43
C GLN A 99 -13.35 8.72 2.37
N GLN A 100 -12.23 9.25 1.85
CA GLN A 100 -11.27 10.07 2.61
C GLN A 100 -11.94 11.18 3.44
N LYS A 101 -12.93 11.89 2.88
CA LYS A 101 -13.64 12.96 3.59
C LYS A 101 -14.42 12.46 4.82
N LYS A 102 -14.79 11.17 4.83
CA LYS A 102 -15.45 10.50 5.97
C LYS A 102 -14.49 9.64 6.79
N GLY A 103 -13.24 9.50 6.35
CA GLY A 103 -12.17 8.84 7.09
C GLY A 103 -12.05 7.33 6.87
N TYR A 104 -12.83 6.72 5.97
CA TYR A 104 -12.82 5.26 5.79
C TYR A 104 -12.75 4.83 4.32
N ALA A 105 -12.13 3.67 4.08
CA ALA A 105 -12.27 2.89 2.86
C ALA A 105 -12.85 1.50 3.17
N MET A 106 -14.05 1.23 2.68
CA MET A 106 -14.84 0.04 3.03
C MET A 106 -15.55 -0.51 1.80
N LEU A 107 -15.48 -1.83 1.60
CA LEU A 107 -16.10 -2.52 0.48
C LEU A 107 -17.60 -2.71 0.72
N PHE A 108 -18.37 -1.61 0.68
CA PHE A 108 -19.79 -1.60 1.06
C PHE A 108 -20.61 -2.68 0.35
N GLU A 109 -21.36 -3.47 1.11
CA GLU A 109 -22.35 -4.41 0.55
C GLU A 109 -23.54 -3.65 -0.04
N ASN A 110 -24.06 -2.66 0.69
CA ASN A 110 -25.09 -1.75 0.22
C ASN A 110 -24.49 -0.39 -0.10
N LYS A 111 -24.54 0.03 -1.38
CA LYS A 111 -24.01 1.34 -1.82
C LYS A 111 -24.67 2.55 -1.14
N GLN A 112 -25.84 2.40 -0.51
CA GLN A 112 -26.46 3.47 0.28
C GLN A 112 -25.71 3.75 1.60
N ASP A 113 -24.99 2.77 2.13
CA ASP A 113 -24.19 2.93 3.36
C ASP A 113 -23.10 3.98 3.15
N GLY A 114 -22.46 3.94 1.98
CA GLY A 114 -21.50 4.96 1.56
C GLY A 114 -22.09 6.35 1.34
N LYS A 115 -23.42 6.55 1.38
CA LYS A 115 -24.05 7.87 1.26
C LYS A 115 -24.38 8.51 2.60
N GLN A 116 -24.25 7.78 3.70
CA GLN A 116 -24.53 8.30 5.04
C GLN A 116 -23.55 9.45 5.39
N PRO A 117 -23.98 10.47 6.14
CA PRO A 117 -23.12 11.60 6.53
C PRO A 117 -21.88 11.16 7.32
N SER A 118 -22.03 10.14 8.15
CA SER A 118 -20.96 9.44 8.87
C SER A 118 -21.00 7.95 8.55
N LEU A 119 -19.83 7.30 8.58
CA LEU A 119 -19.71 5.87 8.34
C LEU A 119 -19.58 5.14 9.67
N ASN A 120 -20.31 4.04 9.81
CA ASN A 120 -20.11 3.08 10.89
C ASN A 120 -19.06 2.05 10.42
N PRO A 121 -17.90 1.94 11.09
CA PRO A 121 -16.84 1.02 10.67
C PRO A 121 -17.25 -0.45 10.75
N ASN A 122 -18.34 -0.79 11.44
CA ASN A 122 -18.87 -2.15 11.56
C ASN A 122 -20.00 -2.47 10.56
N ILE A 123 -20.23 -1.60 9.57
CA ILE A 123 -21.14 -1.90 8.46
C ILE A 123 -20.70 -3.19 7.75
N LYS A 124 -21.69 -3.93 7.25
CA LYS A 124 -21.47 -5.15 6.48
C LYS A 124 -20.81 -4.83 5.15
N GLU A 125 -19.76 -5.58 4.83
CA GLU A 125 -18.99 -5.43 3.61
C GLU A 125 -19.16 -6.66 2.71
N ARG A 126 -18.90 -6.48 1.43
CA ARG A 126 -18.86 -7.60 0.47
C ARG A 126 -17.74 -8.55 0.86
N SER A 127 -17.96 -9.84 0.62
CA SER A 127 -16.89 -10.83 0.69
C SER A 127 -15.87 -10.61 -0.42
N TYR A 128 -14.64 -11.03 -0.19
CA TYR A 128 -13.56 -11.04 -1.17
C TYR A 128 -13.06 -12.47 -1.39
N SER A 129 -12.45 -12.73 -2.53
CA SER A 129 -11.72 -13.96 -2.83
C SER A 129 -10.56 -13.66 -3.79
N GLN A 130 -9.63 -14.60 -3.93
CA GLN A 130 -8.53 -14.50 -4.89
C GLN A 130 -9.05 -14.37 -6.33
N GLU A 131 -10.10 -15.11 -6.67
CA GLU A 131 -10.70 -15.13 -8.01
C GLU A 131 -11.40 -13.81 -8.31
N LEU A 132 -12.17 -13.27 -7.35
CA LEU A 132 -12.82 -11.97 -7.52
C LEU A 132 -11.78 -10.87 -7.73
N ARG A 133 -10.70 -10.89 -6.93
CA ARG A 133 -9.58 -9.96 -7.07
C ARG A 133 -8.95 -10.04 -8.46
N GLN A 134 -8.70 -11.24 -8.97
CA GLN A 134 -8.16 -11.42 -10.33
C GLN A 134 -9.10 -10.83 -11.39
N GLN A 135 -10.39 -11.16 -11.32
CA GLN A 135 -11.38 -10.70 -12.28
C GLN A 135 -11.47 -9.17 -12.35
N LEU A 136 -11.37 -8.49 -11.20
CA LEU A 136 -11.42 -7.04 -11.12
C LEU A 136 -10.17 -6.35 -11.67
N TYR A 137 -9.00 -6.99 -11.57
CA TYR A 137 -7.77 -6.50 -12.19
C TYR A 137 -7.81 -6.68 -13.72
N GLU A 138 -8.18 -7.87 -14.20
CA GLU A 138 -8.23 -8.17 -15.65
C GLU A 138 -9.27 -7.36 -16.42
N ASN A 139 -10.37 -6.97 -15.75
CA ASN A 139 -11.41 -6.15 -16.36
C ASN A 139 -11.22 -4.63 -16.14
N LEU A 140 -10.08 -4.23 -15.56
CA LEU A 140 -9.73 -2.82 -15.29
C LEU A 140 -10.72 -2.12 -14.33
N THR A 141 -11.32 -2.86 -13.40
CA THR A 141 -12.10 -2.26 -12.29
C THR A 141 -11.20 -1.89 -11.12
N THR A 142 -10.08 -2.60 -10.94
CA THR A 142 -9.05 -2.30 -9.95
C THR A 142 -7.75 -2.02 -10.69
N GLU A 143 -7.31 -0.77 -10.67
CA GLU A 143 -6.10 -0.30 -11.34
C GLU A 143 -5.07 0.30 -10.37
N ASP A 144 -3.83 0.48 -10.83
CA ASP A 144 -2.78 1.22 -10.11
C ASP A 144 -3.04 2.72 -10.31
N ASP A 145 -3.56 3.40 -9.29
CA ASP A 145 -3.89 4.83 -9.39
C ASP A 145 -3.46 5.69 -8.20
N HIS A 146 -3.06 5.11 -7.06
CA HIS A 146 -2.62 5.90 -5.91
C HIS A 146 -1.75 5.15 -4.89
N LEU A 147 -0.60 5.75 -4.56
CA LEU A 147 0.33 5.24 -3.55
C LEU A 147 0.16 5.97 -2.20
N MET A 148 0.01 5.18 -1.14
CA MET A 148 -0.12 5.61 0.25
C MET A 148 0.80 4.82 1.19
N HIS A 149 0.70 5.06 2.50
CA HIS A 149 1.59 4.45 3.50
C HIS A 149 0.78 3.84 4.65
N LEU A 150 0.83 2.51 4.79
CA LEU A 150 0.28 1.79 5.94
C LEU A 150 1.20 1.97 7.15
N ILE A 151 0.66 2.51 8.24
CA ILE A 151 1.45 2.89 9.43
C ILE A 151 1.02 2.20 10.72
N GLY A 152 -0.08 1.45 10.71
CA GLY A 152 -0.51 0.69 11.87
C GLY A 152 -1.81 -0.05 11.65
N LEU A 153 -2.29 -0.66 12.73
CA LEU A 153 -3.61 -1.27 12.81
C LEU A 153 -4.39 -0.58 13.92
N ASP A 154 -5.64 -0.25 13.63
CA ASP A 154 -6.62 0.19 14.62
C ASP A 154 -7.65 -0.94 14.83
N GLN A 155 -8.39 -0.86 15.94
CA GLN A 155 -9.44 -1.81 16.28
C GLN A 155 -10.69 -1.07 16.74
N THR A 156 -11.86 -1.45 16.19
CA THR A 156 -13.14 -0.93 16.68
C THR A 156 -13.47 -1.50 18.06
N PRO A 157 -14.36 -0.86 18.84
CA PRO A 157 -14.85 -1.44 20.10
C PRO A 157 -15.40 -2.87 19.98
N GLU A 158 -15.95 -3.21 18.80
CA GLU A 158 -16.50 -4.51 18.45
C GLU A 158 -15.44 -5.51 17.98
N GLY A 159 -14.17 -5.12 17.95
CA GLY A 159 -13.03 -5.98 17.67
C GLY A 159 -12.60 -6.03 16.20
N LYS A 160 -13.25 -5.28 15.30
CA LYS A 160 -12.89 -5.25 13.87
C LYS A 160 -11.56 -4.53 13.68
N ILE A 161 -10.64 -5.19 12.96
CA ILE A 161 -9.33 -4.61 12.63
C ILE A 161 -9.46 -3.72 11.39
N LEU A 162 -8.81 -2.56 11.45
CA LEU A 162 -8.67 -1.61 10.36
C LEU A 162 -7.20 -1.31 10.14
N PHE A 163 -6.81 -1.09 8.89
CA PHE A 163 -5.48 -0.62 8.53
C PHE A 163 -5.44 0.90 8.60
N LYS A 164 -4.55 1.44 9.43
CA LYS A 164 -4.31 2.87 9.52
C LYS A 164 -3.39 3.31 8.39
N VAL A 165 -3.87 4.19 7.51
CA VAL A 165 -3.16 4.64 6.33
C VAL A 165 -2.90 6.14 6.39
N LYS A 166 -1.67 6.54 6.15
CA LYS A 166 -1.27 7.93 5.94
C LYS A 166 -1.42 8.28 4.46
N ASN A 167 -2.27 9.25 4.17
CA ASN A 167 -2.44 9.79 2.82
C ASN A 167 -1.56 11.05 2.60
N SER A 168 -1.47 11.50 1.35
CA SER A 168 -0.64 12.63 0.90
C SER A 168 -1.45 13.86 0.45
N TRP A 169 -2.77 13.89 0.73
CA TRP A 169 -3.69 14.96 0.31
C TRP A 169 -3.85 16.11 1.34
N GLY A 170 -2.97 16.18 2.35
CA GLY A 170 -3.10 17.13 3.48
C GLY A 170 -4.11 16.65 4.53
N GLU A 171 -4.58 17.55 5.40
CA GLU A 171 -5.45 17.22 6.55
C GLU A 171 -6.93 16.94 6.19
N VAL A 172 -7.18 16.19 5.13
CA VAL A 172 -8.55 15.87 4.67
C VAL A 172 -9.19 14.81 5.56
N GLY A 173 -10.44 15.04 5.94
CA GLY A 173 -11.26 14.09 6.68
C GLY A 173 -11.11 14.21 8.21
N PRO A 174 -11.89 13.40 8.96
CA PRO A 174 -11.92 13.49 10.43
C PRO A 174 -10.59 13.11 11.08
N PHE A 175 -9.75 12.34 10.39
CA PHE A 175 -8.48 11.81 10.90
C PHE A 175 -7.28 12.58 10.37
N LYS A 176 -7.41 13.87 10.04
CA LYS A 176 -6.27 14.76 9.75
C LYS A 176 -5.33 14.24 8.67
N GLY A 177 -5.91 13.74 7.57
CA GLY A 177 -5.15 13.20 6.43
C GLY A 177 -4.84 11.70 6.52
N TYR A 178 -5.18 11.06 7.62
CA TYR A 178 -5.20 9.60 7.71
C TYR A 178 -6.55 9.05 7.26
N ILE A 179 -6.58 7.76 6.90
CA ILE A 179 -7.78 7.02 6.54
C ILE A 179 -7.70 5.62 7.14
N GLU A 180 -8.83 5.12 7.61
CA GLU A 180 -8.96 3.76 8.13
C GLU A 180 -9.50 2.83 7.04
N VAL A 181 -8.73 1.80 6.70
CA VAL A 181 -9.03 0.90 5.58
C VAL A 181 -9.43 -0.46 6.12
N SER A 182 -10.59 -0.92 5.70
CA SER A 182 -11.06 -2.27 6.04
C SER A 182 -10.27 -3.36 5.33
N GLU A 183 -10.28 -4.55 5.90
CA GLU A 183 -9.66 -5.72 5.28
C GLU A 183 -10.27 -6.13 3.94
N PRO A 184 -11.61 -6.17 3.75
CA PRO A 184 -12.19 -6.42 2.44
C PRO A 184 -11.79 -5.38 1.39
N TYR A 185 -11.74 -4.10 1.77
CA TYR A 185 -11.29 -3.05 0.85
C TYR A 185 -9.82 -3.24 0.47
N PHE A 186 -8.94 -3.49 1.44
CA PHE A 186 -7.53 -3.77 1.20
C PHE A 186 -7.35 -4.99 0.29
N ALA A 187 -8.06 -6.08 0.57
CA ALA A 187 -7.93 -7.34 -0.16
C ALA A 187 -8.30 -7.19 -1.64
N ILE A 188 -9.31 -6.37 -1.96
CA ILE A 188 -9.73 -6.12 -3.34
C ILE A 188 -8.85 -5.08 -4.01
N ASN A 189 -8.64 -3.92 -3.38
CA ASN A 189 -8.12 -2.74 -4.08
C ASN A 189 -6.60 -2.60 -4.03
N THR A 190 -5.89 -3.36 -3.19
CA THR A 190 -4.40 -3.36 -3.23
C THR A 190 -3.95 -3.77 -4.62
N VAL A 191 -2.94 -3.12 -5.18
CA VAL A 191 -2.26 -3.55 -6.41
C VAL A 191 -0.88 -4.09 -6.05
N SER A 192 -0.12 -3.34 -5.27
CA SER A 192 1.21 -3.74 -4.84
C SER A 192 1.58 -3.21 -3.45
N LEU A 193 2.59 -3.83 -2.86
CA LEU A 193 3.19 -3.42 -1.59
C LEU A 193 4.71 -3.31 -1.74
N VAL A 194 5.33 -2.35 -1.05
CA VAL A 194 6.78 -2.37 -0.79
C VAL A 194 7.00 -2.59 0.71
N VAL A 195 7.63 -3.71 1.04
CA VAL A 195 7.75 -4.22 2.40
C VAL A 195 9.23 -4.35 2.78
N PRO A 196 9.64 -3.95 3.99
CA PRO A 196 10.98 -4.27 4.49
C PRO A 196 11.18 -5.79 4.58
N LYS A 197 12.30 -6.31 4.06
CA LYS A 197 12.67 -7.74 4.15
C LYS A 197 12.64 -8.27 5.59
N ALA A 198 13.02 -7.42 6.53
CA ALA A 198 13.03 -7.74 7.95
C ALA A 198 11.62 -7.99 8.54
N ALA A 199 10.56 -7.58 7.84
CA ALA A 199 9.17 -7.83 8.24
C ALA A 199 8.63 -9.18 7.73
N LEU A 200 9.32 -9.85 6.80
CA LEU A 200 8.91 -11.15 6.27
C LEU A 200 9.22 -12.26 7.29
N SER A 201 8.31 -13.24 7.37
CA SER A 201 8.58 -14.44 8.17
C SER A 201 9.70 -15.27 7.55
N LYS A 202 10.40 -16.07 8.37
CA LYS A 202 11.43 -17.00 7.87
C LYS A 202 10.87 -17.99 6.84
N GLU A 203 9.62 -18.38 7.01
CA GLU A 203 8.92 -19.25 6.06
C GLU A 203 8.74 -18.55 4.71
N LEU A 204 8.25 -17.30 4.72
CA LEU A 204 8.03 -16.55 3.48
C LEU A 204 9.35 -16.23 2.76
N LEU A 205 10.40 -15.85 3.49
CA LEU A 205 11.74 -15.67 2.91
C LEU A 205 12.21 -16.93 2.17
N LYS A 206 12.00 -18.10 2.77
CA LYS A 206 12.34 -19.39 2.16
C LYS A 206 11.49 -19.67 0.91
N LYS A 207 10.18 -19.42 0.94
CA LYS A 207 9.29 -19.60 -0.22
C LYS A 207 9.71 -18.70 -1.40
N LEU A 208 10.17 -17.48 -1.11
CA LEU A 208 10.58 -16.48 -2.10
C LEU A 208 12.06 -16.54 -2.51
N ASN A 209 12.85 -17.47 -1.94
CA ASN A 209 14.30 -17.56 -2.15
C ASN A 209 15.07 -16.25 -1.85
N LEU A 210 14.72 -15.58 -0.75
CA LEU A 210 15.30 -14.31 -0.30
C LEU A 210 16.26 -14.44 0.89
#